data_AF-A0A8H7FC37-F1
#
_entry.id   AF-A0A8H7FC37-F1
#
_cell.length_a   1.000
_cell.length_b   1.000
_cell.length_c   1.000
_cell.angle_alpha   90.00
_cell.angle_beta   90.00
_cell.angle_gamma   90.00
#
_symmetry.space_group_name_H-M   'P 1'
#
loop_
_entity.id
_entity.type
_entity.pdbx_description
1 polymer ?
#
loop_
_entity_poly.entity_id
_entity_poly.type
_entity_poly.pdbx_seq_one_letter_code
_entity_poly.pdbx_strand_id
1 'polypeptide(L)'
;MASYYTQTTQGPEYNERPAGKCWVINGVVHYSPNCQRYPTRPSANPSGILLAPRVSSVTDLEEPRWWKEDTEWMGFIPLRPVVYGGVWFEALGHIPRNLCKKNDGRYVLYGPVCSRWRDAEKILTEVIDILANKSELIFLRPFLPSVWKYHEPHSTPDQARLAITKGRDWFAVLLGLLFWMTRKFPEDPKFIEGLMPPSWLVKVLVVHTMHAAIDSIRLTPLLHRKWEIPRVGLWLKHPDDIPSQPPAAWFVEQGVPIWYRWSDWEGNCSSHCPDFRLLAPLPHELQAVVTWVGRDIGPPDNSSSEYHGNNNFHDYSENPSFDAFDNSHPHPASPPHPEPLQPPPTKRSAQSYWVPFFQKRLELQEKIRNRETSKEKQARLSRTVNPGITKARVYVWDWDDKFDFVREGPVAKRDNEETLMDYSGQQKRFDPYFNEWDCCHLWGPSTDNEGLIEILPVDKQDAIPSEYMNNPPRCPLSPCPDVTAQAVLRLEYALAMNYSSLWA
;
A
#
# COMPACT_ATOMS: atom_id res chain seq x y z
N MET A 1 14.93 0.10 -59.91
CA MET A 1 14.08 -0.98 -59.37
C MET A 1 13.98 -0.73 -57.87
N ALA A 2 13.05 0.11 -57.44
CA ALA A 2 11.71 -0.29 -56.96
C ALA A 2 11.83 -1.11 -55.65
N SER A 3 11.69 -0.48 -54.48
CA SER A 3 10.42 -0.10 -53.80
C SER A 3 10.19 -1.05 -52.61
N TYR A 4 9.56 -0.51 -51.55
CA TYR A 4 9.02 -1.16 -50.34
C TYR A 4 9.94 -1.20 -49.10
N TYR A 5 9.92 -0.12 -48.31
CA TYR A 5 9.25 -0.05 -47.00
C TYR A 5 9.47 1.35 -46.40
N THR A 6 8.67 2.32 -46.85
CA THR A 6 8.35 3.50 -46.03
C THR A 6 7.30 3.06 -45.01
N GLN A 7 7.75 2.60 -43.85
CA GLN A 7 6.95 2.72 -42.63
C GLN A 7 7.40 3.99 -41.93
N THR A 8 6.56 5.00 -42.04
CA THR A 8 6.56 6.21 -41.22
C THR A 8 6.48 5.76 -39.76
N THR A 9 7.62 5.60 -39.10
CA THR A 9 7.67 5.49 -37.64
C THR A 9 7.25 6.86 -37.14
N GLN A 10 6.01 6.96 -36.66
CA GLN A 10 5.60 8.08 -35.82
C GLN A 10 6.68 8.25 -34.75
N GLY A 11 7.17 9.48 -34.62
CA GLY A 11 8.19 9.84 -33.63
C GLY A 11 7.75 9.49 -32.21
N PRO A 12 8.68 9.45 -31.25
CA PRO A 12 8.36 9.11 -29.87
C PRO A 12 7.23 10.02 -29.39
N GLU A 13 6.22 9.38 -28.80
CA GLU A 13 5.12 10.02 -28.07
C GLU A 13 5.66 11.16 -27.21
N TYR A 14 4.90 12.25 -27.20
CA TYR A 14 5.15 13.47 -26.44
C TYR A 14 5.72 13.18 -25.06
N ASN A 15 6.80 13.89 -24.71
CA ASN A 15 7.25 14.11 -23.34
C ASN A 15 6.10 14.77 -22.56
N GLU A 16 5.10 13.99 -22.15
CA GLU A 16 4.09 14.44 -21.21
C GLU A 16 4.81 14.66 -19.88
N ARG A 17 4.96 15.94 -19.55
CA ARG A 17 5.44 16.38 -18.25
C ARG A 17 4.62 15.64 -17.18
N PRO A 18 5.25 15.02 -16.17
CA PRO A 18 4.51 14.37 -15.10
C PRO A 18 3.55 15.37 -14.45
N ALA A 19 2.33 14.91 -14.12
CA ALA A 19 1.29 15.79 -13.61
C ALA A 19 1.74 16.40 -12.27
N GLY A 20 2.10 17.69 -12.29
CA GLY A 20 2.51 18.42 -11.11
C GLY A 20 1.37 19.13 -10.40
N LYS A 21 1.63 19.61 -9.18
CA LYS A 21 0.63 20.35 -8.40
C LYS A 21 1.28 21.35 -7.46
N CYS A 22 0.63 22.50 -7.33
CA CYS A 22 0.98 23.53 -6.36
C CYS A 22 0.06 23.46 -5.13
N TRP A 23 0.58 23.84 -3.97
CA TRP A 23 -0.18 23.99 -2.71
C TRP A 23 0.27 25.24 -1.96
N VAL A 24 -0.65 25.93 -1.26
CA VAL A 24 -0.27 26.87 -0.19
C VAL A 24 -0.23 26.11 1.13
N ILE A 25 0.92 26.16 1.81
CA ILE A 25 1.07 25.62 3.15
C ILE A 25 1.69 26.69 4.04
N ASN A 26 0.92 27.17 5.03
CA ASN A 26 1.28 28.28 5.92
C ASN A 26 1.68 29.55 5.14
N GLY A 27 0.89 29.94 4.14
CA GLY A 27 1.13 31.14 3.31
C GLY A 27 2.25 31.01 2.29
N VAL A 28 2.92 29.85 2.20
CA VAL A 28 4.03 29.62 1.27
C VAL A 28 3.60 28.63 0.18
N VAL A 29 3.87 28.99 -1.08
CA VAL A 29 3.63 28.11 -2.23
C VAL A 29 4.69 27.01 -2.24
N HIS A 30 4.23 25.77 -2.36
CA HIS A 30 5.07 24.60 -2.57
C HIS A 30 4.63 23.90 -3.85
N TYR A 31 5.58 23.26 -4.53
CA TYR A 31 5.36 22.58 -5.78
C TYR A 31 5.89 21.15 -5.75
N SER A 32 5.16 20.25 -6.41
CA SER A 32 5.66 18.94 -6.80
C SER A 32 5.52 18.77 -8.30
N PRO A 33 6.61 18.45 -9.03
CA PRO A 33 6.57 18.20 -10.47
C PRO A 33 6.02 16.83 -10.83
N ASN A 34 5.99 15.88 -9.89
CA ASN A 34 5.69 14.47 -10.17
C ASN A 34 4.77 13.81 -9.14
N CYS A 35 4.04 14.61 -8.36
CA CYS A 35 3.09 14.09 -7.39
C CYS A 35 1.85 14.97 -7.26
N GLN A 36 0.70 14.32 -7.16
CA GLN A 36 -0.60 14.96 -6.90
C GLN A 36 -1.04 14.81 -5.43
N ARG A 37 -0.33 13.99 -4.64
CA ARG A 37 -0.64 13.72 -3.24
C ARG A 37 -0.40 14.99 -2.42
N TYR A 38 -1.41 15.41 -1.66
CA TYR A 38 -1.28 16.49 -0.68
C TYR A 38 -0.28 16.05 0.39
N PRO A 39 0.87 16.72 0.54
CA PRO A 39 1.87 16.31 1.51
C PRO A 39 1.56 16.88 2.89
N THR A 40 1.83 16.10 3.95
CA THR A 40 1.99 16.68 5.28
C THR A 40 3.32 17.43 5.29
N ARG A 41 3.31 18.73 5.63
CA ARG A 41 4.56 19.48 5.75
C ARG A 41 5.34 18.97 6.96
N PRO A 42 6.63 18.59 6.81
CA PRO A 42 7.40 18.10 7.94
C PRO A 42 7.75 19.27 8.87
N SER A 43 7.86 18.97 10.17
CA SER A 43 8.39 19.90 11.18
C SER A 43 9.67 20.58 10.68
N ALA A 44 9.78 21.90 10.89
CA ALA A 44 10.98 22.68 10.56
C ALA A 44 12.21 22.24 11.37
N ASN A 45 11.99 21.71 12.58
CA ASN A 45 13.02 21.14 13.44
C ASN A 45 12.71 19.65 13.63
N PRO A 46 13.14 18.77 12.70
CA PRO A 46 13.01 17.34 12.91
C PRO A 46 14.02 16.95 13.99
N SER A 47 13.53 16.58 15.17
CA SER A 47 14.29 15.71 16.08
C SER A 47 14.85 14.55 15.22
N GLY A 48 16.14 14.27 15.35
CA GLY A 48 16.79 13.22 14.54
C GLY A 48 15.97 11.92 14.56
N ILE A 49 15.90 11.24 13.42
CA ILE A 49 15.13 9.99 13.34
C ILE A 49 15.86 8.91 14.10
N LEU A 50 15.21 8.38 15.13
CA LEU A 50 15.64 7.18 15.82
C LEU A 50 14.77 6.00 15.36
N LEU A 51 15.39 5.06 14.63
CA LEU A 51 14.75 3.80 14.28
C LEU A 51 14.85 2.84 15.48
N ALA A 52 13.88 2.92 16.37
CA ALA A 52 13.84 2.16 17.60
C ALA A 52 13.35 0.72 17.33
N PRO A 53 14.17 -0.32 17.62
CA PRO A 53 13.78 -1.72 17.45
C PRO A 53 12.46 -2.04 18.14
N ARG A 54 11.53 -2.69 17.42
CA ARG A 54 10.18 -3.08 17.89
C ARG A 54 9.25 -1.93 18.29
N VAL A 55 9.65 -0.69 18.07
CA VAL A 55 8.82 0.49 18.31
C VAL A 55 8.51 1.15 16.99
N SER A 56 9.55 1.52 16.22
CA SER A 56 9.39 2.13 14.90
C SER A 56 8.82 1.15 13.90
N SER A 57 7.75 1.53 13.22
CA SER A 57 7.10 0.75 12.18
C SER A 57 6.98 1.53 10.87
N VAL A 58 6.64 0.85 9.77
CA VAL A 58 6.65 1.47 8.43
C VAL A 58 5.75 2.69 8.36
N THR A 59 4.63 2.70 9.09
CA THR A 59 3.73 3.86 9.19
C THR A 59 4.44 5.14 9.64
N ASP A 60 5.48 5.02 10.46
CA ASP A 60 6.25 6.17 10.96
C ASP A 60 7.16 6.78 9.88
N LEU A 61 7.30 6.07 8.75
CA LEU A 61 8.13 6.41 7.60
C LEU A 61 7.30 6.70 6.33
N GLU A 62 5.96 6.64 6.38
CA GLU A 62 5.10 6.85 5.20
C GLU A 62 4.90 8.33 4.82
N GLU A 63 5.17 9.22 5.76
CA GLU A 63 5.14 10.67 5.54
C GLU A 63 6.47 11.17 4.99
N PRO A 64 6.45 11.98 3.92
CA PRO A 64 7.66 12.56 3.36
C PRO A 64 8.35 13.47 4.37
N ARG A 65 9.67 13.54 4.28
CA ARG A 65 10.51 14.32 5.21
C ARG A 65 11.43 15.26 4.46
N TRP A 66 11.93 16.28 5.15
CA TRP A 66 13.01 17.11 4.63
C TRP A 66 14.21 16.25 4.27
N TRP A 67 14.80 16.50 3.11
CA TRP A 67 16.01 15.84 2.67
C TRP A 67 17.10 16.03 3.71
N LYS A 68 17.79 14.94 3.96
CA LYS A 68 18.99 14.87 4.78
C LYS A 68 19.82 13.71 4.23
N GLU A 69 21.12 13.92 4.17
CA GLU A 69 22.07 13.00 3.54
C GLU A 69 21.95 11.56 4.05
N ASP A 70 21.89 11.38 5.38
CA ASP A 70 21.79 10.06 6.00
C ASP A 70 20.40 9.41 5.91
N THR A 71 19.34 10.16 5.59
CA THR A 71 17.97 9.62 5.51
C THR A 71 17.34 9.77 4.13
N GLU A 72 18.11 10.12 3.10
CA GLU A 72 17.63 10.31 1.73
C GLU A 72 16.89 9.07 1.22
N TRP A 73 17.41 7.88 1.52
CA TRP A 73 16.83 6.60 1.11
C TRP A 73 15.38 6.39 1.59
N MET A 74 14.92 7.10 2.62
CA MET A 74 13.53 6.99 3.09
C MET A 74 12.52 7.45 2.04
N GLY A 75 12.91 8.38 1.16
CA GLY A 75 12.08 8.79 0.02
C GLY A 75 11.77 7.66 -0.97
N PHE A 76 12.60 6.62 -0.97
CA PHE A 76 12.53 5.51 -1.92
C PHE A 76 11.66 4.35 -1.39
N ILE A 77 11.21 4.41 -0.13
CA ILE A 77 10.36 3.40 0.49
C ILE A 77 9.02 3.32 -0.29
N PRO A 78 8.60 2.14 -0.75
CA PRO A 78 7.27 1.93 -1.31
C PRO A 78 6.16 2.21 -0.29
N LEU A 79 5.12 2.92 -0.71
CA LEU A 79 3.91 3.11 0.10
C LEU A 79 3.08 1.83 0.11
N ARG A 80 2.32 1.62 1.19
CA ARG A 80 1.39 0.50 1.29
C ARG A 80 0.11 0.75 0.45
N PRO A 81 -0.51 -0.32 -0.09
CA PRO A 81 -0.05 -1.71 -0.05
C PRO A 81 1.17 -1.95 -0.96
N VAL A 82 2.14 -2.73 -0.48
CA VAL A 82 3.34 -3.07 -1.26
C VAL A 82 3.07 -4.36 -2.02
N VAL A 83 3.14 -4.30 -3.35
CA VAL A 83 2.99 -5.47 -4.22
C VAL A 83 4.32 -6.21 -4.26
N TYR A 84 4.45 -7.23 -3.41
CA TYR A 84 5.65 -8.06 -3.38
C TYR A 84 5.66 -9.06 -4.53
N GLY A 85 6.56 -8.85 -5.49
CA GLY A 85 6.69 -9.68 -6.68
C GLY A 85 8.11 -10.20 -6.93
N GLY A 86 8.21 -11.24 -7.74
CA GLY A 86 9.46 -11.90 -8.09
C GLY A 86 9.86 -13.03 -7.12
N VAL A 87 10.81 -13.87 -7.56
CA VAL A 87 11.15 -15.16 -6.93
C VAL A 87 11.43 -15.06 -5.42
N TRP A 88 12.11 -14.00 -4.99
CA TRP A 88 12.52 -13.78 -3.60
C TRP A 88 11.44 -13.16 -2.73
N PHE A 89 10.57 -12.32 -3.30
CA PHE A 89 9.65 -11.49 -2.53
C PHE A 89 8.20 -11.95 -2.62
N GLU A 90 7.83 -12.78 -3.60
CA GLU A 90 6.47 -13.31 -3.75
C GLU A 90 5.91 -13.93 -2.46
N ALA A 91 6.74 -14.61 -1.67
CA ALA A 91 6.33 -15.19 -0.39
C ALA A 91 5.89 -14.13 0.65
N LEU A 92 6.32 -12.87 0.51
CA LEU A 92 5.90 -11.74 1.33
C LEU A 92 4.53 -11.20 0.92
N GLY A 93 4.06 -11.50 -0.30
CA GLY A 93 2.80 -10.98 -0.85
C GLY A 93 1.56 -11.41 -0.07
N HIS A 94 1.65 -12.51 0.68
CA HIS A 94 0.54 -13.04 1.46
C HIS A 94 0.98 -13.41 2.87
N ILE A 95 0.24 -12.92 3.87
CA ILE A 95 0.34 -13.41 5.26
C ILE A 95 -0.66 -14.56 5.41
N PRO A 96 -0.20 -15.79 5.71
CA PRO A 96 -1.09 -16.92 5.94
C PRO A 96 -2.18 -16.58 6.97
N ARG A 97 -3.44 -16.78 6.56
CA ARG A 97 -4.60 -16.48 7.41
C ARG A 97 -4.67 -17.41 8.61
N ASN A 98 -4.23 -18.66 8.48
CA ASN A 98 -4.09 -19.59 9.61
C ASN A 98 -2.63 -19.73 10.02
N LEU A 99 -2.36 -19.41 11.28
CA LEU A 99 -1.03 -19.59 11.87
C LEU A 99 -0.84 -21.04 12.32
N CYS A 100 0.39 -21.54 12.23
CA CYS A 100 0.70 -22.87 12.72
C CYS A 100 0.75 -22.85 14.24
N LYS A 101 0.00 -23.74 14.89
CA LYS A 101 0.10 -23.99 16.32
C LYS A 101 1.12 -25.10 16.57
N LYS A 102 2.16 -24.81 17.35
CA LYS A 102 3.15 -25.80 17.80
C LYS A 102 2.57 -26.70 18.89
N ASN A 103 3.25 -27.82 19.15
CA ASN A 103 2.89 -28.77 20.21
C ASN A 103 2.87 -28.14 21.61
N ASP A 104 3.63 -27.06 21.82
CA ASP A 104 3.67 -26.28 23.06
C ASP A 104 2.54 -25.23 23.17
N GLY A 105 1.59 -25.24 22.22
CA GLY A 105 0.44 -24.34 22.18
C GLY A 105 0.72 -22.96 21.59
N ARG A 106 1.97 -22.63 21.24
CA ARG A 106 2.35 -21.32 20.66
C ARG A 106 2.10 -21.24 19.17
N TYR A 107 1.92 -20.03 18.67
CA TYR A 107 1.59 -19.72 17.28
C TYR A 107 2.82 -19.21 16.52
N VAL A 108 3.01 -19.68 15.29
CA VAL A 108 4.16 -19.33 14.44
C VAL A 108 3.74 -19.25 12.97
N LEU A 109 4.50 -18.49 12.18
CA LEU A 109 4.40 -18.50 10.74
C LEU A 109 4.72 -19.90 10.18
N TYR A 110 4.01 -20.31 9.14
CA TYR A 110 4.22 -21.61 8.49
C TYR A 110 5.69 -21.78 8.08
N GLY A 111 6.29 -22.90 8.49
CA GLY A 111 7.74 -23.13 8.42
C GLY A 111 8.37 -22.83 7.05
N PRO A 112 7.84 -23.39 5.94
CA PRO A 112 8.33 -23.08 4.59
C PRO A 112 8.26 -21.60 4.21
N VAL A 113 7.17 -20.90 4.55
CA VAL A 113 7.02 -19.46 4.28
C VAL A 113 8.02 -18.66 5.14
N CYS A 114 8.13 -19.00 6.41
CA CYS A 114 9.10 -18.39 7.32
C CYS A 114 10.54 -18.56 6.85
N SER A 115 10.91 -19.72 6.31
CA SER A 115 12.23 -19.94 5.71
C SER A 115 12.45 -19.05 4.50
N ARG A 116 11.49 -18.97 3.56
CA ARG A 116 11.59 -18.07 2.40
C ARG A 116 11.75 -16.59 2.81
N TRP A 117 11.06 -16.14 3.85
CA TRP A 117 11.23 -14.78 4.36
C TRP A 117 12.63 -14.56 4.95
N ARG A 118 13.17 -15.54 5.70
CA ARG A 118 14.55 -15.47 6.22
C ARG A 118 15.58 -15.46 5.10
N ASP A 119 15.37 -16.26 4.05
CA ASP A 119 16.26 -16.27 2.90
C ASP A 119 16.21 -14.93 2.16
N ALA A 120 15.02 -14.34 2.01
CA ALA A 120 14.84 -13.00 1.43
C ALA A 120 15.50 -11.90 2.28
N GLU A 121 15.38 -11.94 3.62
CA GLU A 121 16.04 -11.00 4.51
C GLU A 121 17.56 -11.14 4.41
N LYS A 122 18.06 -12.38 4.41
CA LYS A 122 19.49 -12.69 4.31
C LYS A 122 20.08 -12.13 3.02
N ILE A 123 19.50 -12.48 1.87
CA ILE A 123 20.04 -12.03 0.57
C ILE A 123 19.96 -10.50 0.42
N LEU A 124 18.89 -9.85 0.91
CA LEU A 124 18.81 -8.39 0.94
C LEU A 124 19.93 -7.78 1.79
N THR A 125 20.13 -8.33 2.99
CA THR A 125 21.14 -7.83 3.93
C THR A 125 22.55 -7.99 3.36
N GLU A 126 22.85 -9.15 2.77
CA GLU A 126 24.15 -9.42 2.14
C GLU A 126 24.43 -8.46 0.97
N VAL A 127 23.43 -8.19 0.12
CA VAL A 127 23.58 -7.22 -0.98
C VAL A 127 23.79 -5.80 -0.45
N ILE A 128 22.98 -5.37 0.52
CA ILE A 128 23.11 -4.06 1.17
C ILE A 128 24.51 -3.92 1.80
N ASP A 129 25.00 -4.95 2.49
CA ASP A 129 26.33 -4.95 3.10
C ASP A 129 27.44 -4.83 2.06
N ILE A 130 27.34 -5.56 0.95
CA ILE A 130 28.31 -5.46 -0.14
C ILE A 130 28.32 -4.05 -0.72
N LEU A 131 27.14 -3.48 -1.02
CA LEU A 131 27.04 -2.13 -1.59
C LEU A 131 27.55 -1.07 -0.61
N ALA A 132 27.17 -1.15 0.66
CA ALA A 132 27.64 -0.26 1.71
C ALA A 132 29.18 -0.31 1.86
N ASN A 133 29.77 -1.50 1.87
CA ASN A 133 31.23 -1.66 2.00
C ASN A 133 32.01 -1.23 0.75
N LYS A 134 31.34 -1.13 -0.41
CA LYS A 134 31.96 -0.77 -1.69
C LYS A 134 31.67 0.67 -2.11
N SER A 135 30.99 1.44 -1.27
CA SER A 135 30.61 2.83 -1.56
C SER A 135 30.89 3.74 -0.37
N GLU A 136 31.00 5.03 -0.63
CA GLU A 136 31.15 6.07 0.41
C GLU A 136 29.79 6.65 0.82
N LEU A 137 28.73 5.84 0.73
CA LEU A 137 27.38 6.29 0.99
C LEU A 137 27.16 6.51 2.49
N ILE A 138 26.66 7.69 2.83
CA ILE A 138 26.23 8.04 4.19
C ILE A 138 24.74 7.69 4.30
N PHE A 139 24.39 6.80 5.23
CA PHE A 139 23.00 6.42 5.47
C PHE A 139 22.76 5.92 6.89
N LEU A 140 21.57 6.22 7.41
CA LEU A 140 21.01 5.66 8.63
C LEU A 140 20.52 4.25 8.32
N ARG A 141 21.21 3.25 8.85
CA ARG A 141 20.87 1.85 8.61
C ARG A 141 19.58 1.45 9.36
N PRO A 142 18.54 0.94 8.69
CA PRO A 142 17.38 0.35 9.35
C PRO A 142 17.75 -0.99 10.01
N PHE A 143 17.05 -1.32 11.08
CA PHE A 143 17.15 -2.65 11.68
C PHE A 143 16.48 -3.72 10.77
N LEU A 144 16.76 -5.00 11.02
CA LEU A 144 16.25 -6.09 10.18
C LEU A 144 14.77 -6.44 10.50
N PRO A 145 13.97 -6.89 9.51
CA PRO A 145 12.60 -7.36 9.74
C PRO A 145 12.47 -8.40 10.88
N SER A 146 13.45 -9.28 11.03
CA SER A 146 13.52 -10.31 12.08
C SER A 146 13.52 -9.76 13.50
N VAL A 147 13.86 -8.47 13.70
CA VAL A 147 13.73 -7.78 14.99
C VAL A 147 12.29 -7.78 15.50
N TRP A 148 11.30 -7.78 14.59
CA TRP A 148 9.88 -7.93 14.92
C TRP A 148 9.49 -9.35 15.34
N LYS A 149 10.44 -10.30 15.34
CA LYS A 149 10.23 -11.69 15.77
C LYS A 149 9.16 -12.44 14.97
N TYR A 150 8.99 -12.13 13.68
CA TYR A 150 8.04 -12.84 12.82
C TYR A 150 8.32 -14.36 12.72
N HIS A 151 9.58 -14.77 12.96
CA HIS A 151 10.04 -16.15 12.88
C HIS A 151 9.99 -16.90 14.22
N GLU A 152 9.73 -16.20 15.34
CA GLU A 152 9.64 -16.81 16.65
C GLU A 152 8.21 -17.29 16.97
N PRO A 153 8.05 -18.30 17.84
CA PRO A 153 6.74 -18.69 18.35
C PRO A 153 6.20 -17.70 19.40
N HIS A 154 4.92 -17.36 19.30
CA HIS A 154 4.24 -16.41 20.20
C HIS A 154 3.11 -17.08 20.99
N SER A 155 2.80 -16.54 22.17
CA SER A 155 1.80 -17.12 23.08
C SER A 155 0.38 -17.05 22.54
N THR A 156 0.05 -16.03 21.74
CA THR A 156 -1.29 -15.82 21.19
C THR A 156 -1.26 -15.65 19.67
N PRO A 157 -2.37 -15.96 18.96
CA PRO A 157 -2.47 -15.72 17.52
C PRO A 157 -2.27 -14.26 17.16
N ASP A 158 -2.83 -13.34 17.94
CA ASP A 158 -2.79 -11.90 17.66
C ASP A 158 -1.37 -11.33 17.78
N GLN A 159 -0.62 -11.75 18.80
CA GLN A 159 0.79 -11.37 18.94
C GLN A 159 1.62 -11.88 17.75
N ALA A 160 1.40 -13.14 17.34
CA ALA A 160 2.07 -13.68 16.15
C ALA A 160 1.69 -12.91 14.89
N ARG A 161 0.39 -12.63 14.65
CA ARG A 161 -0.05 -11.84 13.50
C ARG A 161 0.56 -10.46 13.49
N LEU A 162 0.58 -9.76 14.63
CA LEU A 162 1.18 -8.44 14.74
C LEU A 162 2.67 -8.49 14.40
N ALA A 163 3.42 -9.42 14.98
CA ALA A 163 4.84 -9.62 14.71
C ALA A 163 5.11 -9.95 13.24
N ILE A 164 4.29 -10.81 12.63
CA ILE A 164 4.39 -11.21 11.23
C ILE A 164 4.07 -10.04 10.30
N THR A 165 3.00 -9.29 10.56
CA THR A 165 2.63 -8.12 9.76
C THR A 165 3.68 -7.02 9.85
N LYS A 166 4.13 -6.68 11.06
CA LYS A 166 5.17 -5.67 11.26
C LYS A 166 6.50 -6.10 10.63
N GLY A 167 6.87 -7.38 10.74
CA GLY A 167 8.03 -7.94 10.07
C GLY A 167 7.91 -7.86 8.55
N ARG A 168 6.81 -8.34 7.97
CA ARG A 168 6.54 -8.27 6.52
C ARG A 168 6.66 -6.85 6.00
N ASP A 169 5.95 -5.91 6.62
CA ASP A 169 5.90 -4.54 6.15
C ASP A 169 7.30 -3.90 6.17
N TRP A 170 8.12 -4.26 7.18
CA TRP A 170 9.48 -3.76 7.30
C TRP A 170 10.43 -4.18 6.16
N PHE A 171 10.10 -5.19 5.35
CA PHE A 171 10.85 -5.48 4.12
C PHE A 171 10.81 -4.31 3.13
N ALA A 172 9.72 -3.54 3.08
CA ALA A 172 9.62 -2.36 2.23
C ALA A 172 10.70 -1.30 2.57
N VAL A 173 11.10 -1.22 3.84
CA VAL A 173 12.16 -0.32 4.32
C VAL A 173 13.52 -0.74 3.76
N LEU A 174 13.84 -2.04 3.84
CA LEU A 174 15.07 -2.58 3.26
C LEU A 174 15.10 -2.44 1.72
N LEU A 175 13.96 -2.64 1.07
CA LEU A 175 13.84 -2.47 -0.38
C LEU A 175 14.00 -1.01 -0.81
N GLY A 176 13.47 -0.06 -0.04
CA GLY A 176 13.70 1.37 -0.24
C GLY A 176 15.20 1.71 -0.15
N LEU A 177 15.89 1.21 0.88
CA LEU A 177 17.33 1.38 1.03
C LEU A 177 18.11 0.77 -0.13
N LEU A 178 17.82 -0.48 -0.49
CA LEU A 178 18.50 -1.16 -1.59
C LEU A 178 18.27 -0.42 -2.91
N PHE A 179 17.03 -0.02 -3.21
CA PHE A 179 16.72 0.74 -4.41
C PHE A 179 17.53 2.02 -4.49
N TRP A 180 17.56 2.81 -3.42
CA TRP A 180 18.40 4.00 -3.33
C TRP A 180 19.89 3.70 -3.57
N MET A 181 20.45 2.69 -2.91
CA MET A 181 21.86 2.30 -3.10
C MET A 181 22.16 1.94 -4.55
N THR A 182 21.27 1.20 -5.22
CA THR A 182 21.46 0.84 -6.64
C THR A 182 21.48 2.05 -7.58
N ARG A 183 20.88 3.18 -7.19
CA ARG A 183 20.85 4.41 -7.99
C ARG A 183 21.95 5.40 -7.64
N LYS A 184 22.48 5.33 -6.42
CA LYS A 184 23.64 6.11 -6.00
C LYS A 184 24.97 5.49 -6.42
N PHE A 185 24.96 4.21 -6.79
CA PHE A 185 26.17 3.58 -7.30
C PHE A 185 26.56 4.23 -8.64
N PRO A 186 27.79 4.75 -8.79
CA PRO A 186 28.18 5.45 -9.98
C PRO A 186 28.22 4.49 -11.18
N GLU A 187 27.63 4.92 -12.29
CA GLU A 187 27.70 4.21 -13.57
C GLU A 187 28.78 4.80 -14.48
N ASP A 188 29.30 3.99 -15.38
CA ASP A 188 30.18 4.47 -16.46
C ASP A 188 29.41 5.46 -17.35
N PRO A 189 30.00 6.56 -17.84
CA PRO A 189 29.34 7.48 -18.77
C PRO A 189 28.75 6.81 -20.03
N LYS A 190 29.26 5.64 -20.42
CA LYS A 190 28.77 4.84 -21.55
C LYS A 190 27.67 3.84 -21.15
N PHE A 191 27.28 3.80 -19.88
CA PHE A 191 26.25 2.91 -19.39
C PHE A 191 24.92 3.20 -20.09
N ILE A 192 24.33 2.15 -20.66
CA ILE A 192 23.00 2.19 -21.24
C ILE A 192 22.13 1.20 -20.49
N GLU A 193 21.16 1.72 -19.72
CA GLU A 193 20.23 0.90 -18.94
C GLU A 193 19.48 -0.08 -19.86
N GLY A 194 19.45 -1.36 -19.46
CA GLY A 194 18.81 -2.44 -20.23
C GLY A 194 19.71 -3.10 -21.27
N LEU A 195 20.82 -2.48 -21.68
CA LEU A 195 21.83 -3.10 -22.56
C LEU A 195 23.07 -3.56 -21.80
N MET A 196 23.49 -2.78 -20.79
CA MET A 196 24.67 -3.08 -19.99
C MET A 196 24.28 -3.50 -18.57
N PRO A 197 25.02 -4.44 -17.94
CA PRO A 197 24.83 -4.72 -16.53
C PRO A 197 25.24 -3.48 -15.71
N PRO A 198 24.41 -3.04 -14.76
CA PRO A 198 24.75 -1.88 -13.93
C PRO A 198 25.95 -2.17 -13.04
N SER A 199 26.72 -1.14 -12.73
CA SER A 199 27.99 -1.25 -12.00
C SER A 199 27.79 -1.84 -10.61
N TRP A 200 26.69 -1.51 -9.93
CA TRP A 200 26.34 -2.11 -8.64
C TRP A 200 26.22 -3.64 -8.75
N LEU A 201 25.60 -4.14 -9.84
CA LEU A 201 25.41 -5.57 -10.06
C LEU A 201 26.75 -6.27 -10.23
N VAL A 202 27.63 -5.70 -11.06
CA VAL A 202 28.97 -6.25 -11.29
C VAL A 202 29.75 -6.33 -9.98
N LYS A 203 29.68 -5.29 -9.14
CA LYS A 203 30.36 -5.29 -7.82
C LYS A 203 29.81 -6.36 -6.88
N VAL A 204 28.50 -6.57 -6.87
CA VAL A 204 27.88 -7.62 -6.06
C VAL A 204 28.28 -9.01 -6.57
N LEU A 205 28.22 -9.24 -7.89
CA LEU A 205 28.56 -10.54 -8.49
C LEU A 205 30.03 -10.93 -8.35
N VAL A 206 30.95 -9.97 -8.19
CA VAL A 206 32.36 -10.27 -7.89
C VAL A 206 32.55 -10.86 -6.48
N VAL A 207 31.67 -10.52 -5.54
CA VAL A 207 31.79 -10.93 -4.13
C VAL A 207 30.84 -12.07 -3.78
N HIS A 208 29.63 -12.05 -4.33
CA HIS A 208 28.55 -12.95 -3.96
C HIS A 208 28.52 -14.18 -4.86
N THR A 209 28.42 -15.38 -4.30
CA THR A 209 28.49 -16.63 -5.06
C THR A 209 27.17 -17.04 -5.73
N MET A 210 26.02 -16.59 -5.21
CA MET A 210 24.70 -16.94 -5.76
C MET A 210 24.28 -15.99 -6.90
N HIS A 211 24.96 -16.04 -8.05
CA HIS A 211 24.71 -15.08 -9.15
C HIS A 211 23.25 -15.06 -9.62
N ALA A 212 22.61 -16.23 -9.76
CA ALA A 212 21.21 -16.33 -10.16
C ALA A 212 20.25 -15.66 -9.16
N ALA A 213 20.58 -15.70 -7.86
CA ALA A 213 19.80 -15.02 -6.82
C ALA A 213 19.87 -13.50 -6.99
N ILE A 214 21.08 -12.98 -7.20
CA ILE A 214 21.33 -11.55 -7.40
C ILE A 214 20.65 -11.04 -8.67
N ASP A 215 20.73 -11.78 -9.77
CA ASP A 215 20.04 -11.40 -11.00
C ASP A 215 18.51 -11.40 -10.82
N SER A 216 17.97 -12.36 -10.05
CA SER A 216 16.54 -12.37 -9.69
C SER A 216 16.13 -11.17 -8.82
N ILE A 217 17.02 -10.68 -7.94
CA ILE A 217 16.78 -9.43 -7.19
C ILE A 217 16.74 -8.25 -8.15
N ARG A 218 17.71 -8.13 -9.07
CA ARG A 218 17.75 -7.04 -10.06
C ARG A 218 16.46 -6.96 -10.88
N LEU A 219 15.87 -8.10 -11.20
CA LEU A 219 14.65 -8.20 -12.00
C LEU A 219 13.36 -8.00 -11.19
N THR A 220 13.44 -7.75 -9.88
CA THR A 220 12.24 -7.50 -9.09
C THR A 220 11.59 -6.17 -9.51
N PRO A 221 10.25 -6.14 -9.67
CA PRO A 221 9.49 -4.91 -9.87
C PRO A 221 9.85 -3.75 -8.94
N LEU A 222 10.13 -4.07 -7.67
CA LEU A 222 10.33 -3.09 -6.59
C LEU A 222 11.60 -2.23 -6.78
N LEU A 223 12.56 -2.72 -7.55
CA LEU A 223 13.83 -2.03 -7.86
C LEU A 223 13.83 -1.40 -9.25
N HIS A 224 12.70 -1.41 -9.97
CA HIS A 224 12.63 -0.89 -11.34
C HIS A 224 11.96 0.50 -11.37
N ARG A 225 12.58 1.47 -12.05
CA ARG A 225 12.07 2.85 -12.13
C ARG A 225 10.78 2.99 -12.93
N LYS A 226 10.59 2.17 -13.97
CA LYS A 226 9.41 2.22 -14.86
C LYS A 226 8.15 1.61 -14.24
N TRP A 227 8.28 0.94 -13.11
CA TRP A 227 7.11 0.43 -12.40
C TRP A 227 6.56 1.57 -11.55
N GLU A 228 5.29 1.91 -11.76
CA GLU A 228 4.57 2.96 -11.04
C GLU A 228 4.28 2.52 -9.61
N ILE A 229 5.34 2.36 -8.82
CA ILE A 229 5.25 2.07 -7.40
C ILE A 229 5.17 3.41 -6.67
N PRO A 230 4.07 3.72 -5.98
CA PRO A 230 3.99 4.93 -5.17
C PRO A 230 5.06 4.88 -4.08
N ARG A 231 5.88 5.91 -3.98
CA ARG A 231 6.94 6.02 -2.97
C ARG A 231 6.67 7.16 -2.00
N VAL A 232 7.31 7.10 -0.83
CA VAL A 232 7.16 8.11 0.22
C VAL A 232 7.55 9.51 -0.28
N GLY A 233 8.68 9.62 -0.98
CA GLY A 233 9.19 10.88 -1.49
C GLY A 233 9.83 11.79 -0.43
N LEU A 234 10.29 12.97 -0.86
CA LEU A 234 11.10 13.87 -0.04
C LEU A 234 10.74 15.35 -0.25
N TRP A 235 10.91 16.12 0.81
CA TRP A 235 10.92 17.58 0.76
C TRP A 235 12.33 18.07 0.50
N LEU A 236 12.58 18.73 -0.62
CA LEU A 236 13.89 19.27 -0.97
C LEU A 236 14.07 20.66 -0.35
N LYS A 237 15.26 20.91 0.18
CA LYS A 237 15.66 22.25 0.64
C LYS A 237 16.15 23.09 -0.52
N HIS A 238 16.31 24.39 -0.27
CA HIS A 238 16.85 25.30 -1.27
C HIS A 238 18.27 24.83 -1.67
N PRO A 239 18.62 24.81 -2.97
CA PRO A 239 19.93 24.34 -3.42
C PRO A 239 21.11 25.08 -2.77
N ASP A 240 20.95 26.38 -2.52
CA ASP A 240 21.99 27.20 -1.88
C ASP A 240 22.21 26.84 -0.40
N ASP A 241 21.20 26.28 0.28
CA ASP A 241 21.31 25.88 1.69
C ASP A 241 22.07 24.56 1.83
N ILE A 242 21.96 23.68 0.83
CA ILE A 242 22.50 22.32 0.87
C ILE A 242 23.06 21.90 -0.50
N PRO A 243 24.33 22.20 -0.79
CA PRO A 243 24.97 21.82 -2.05
C PRO A 243 25.13 20.32 -2.27
N SER A 244 25.11 19.51 -1.21
CA SER A 244 25.20 18.04 -1.30
C SER A 244 23.87 17.37 -1.69
N GLN A 245 22.76 18.10 -1.66
CA GLN A 245 21.46 17.59 -2.06
C GLN A 245 21.43 17.38 -3.59
N PRO A 246 21.07 16.18 -4.08
CA PRO A 246 20.88 15.97 -5.51
C PRO A 246 19.84 16.92 -6.10
N PRO A 247 19.96 17.30 -7.37
CA PRO A 247 18.99 18.15 -8.02
C PRO A 247 17.62 17.46 -8.09
N ALA A 248 16.55 18.24 -8.08
CA ALA A 248 15.17 17.77 -8.17
C ALA A 248 14.94 16.81 -9.36
N ALA A 249 15.55 17.09 -10.52
CA ALA A 249 15.47 16.26 -11.71
C ALA A 249 15.90 14.80 -11.45
N TRP A 250 16.97 14.60 -10.66
CA TRP A 250 17.50 13.28 -10.36
C TRP A 250 16.45 12.41 -9.65
N PHE A 251 15.74 12.95 -8.65
CA PHE A 251 14.69 12.22 -7.95
C PHE A 251 13.50 11.90 -8.85
N VAL A 252 13.09 12.84 -9.70
CA VAL A 252 11.99 12.65 -10.65
C VAL A 252 12.33 11.52 -11.63
N GLU A 253 13.55 11.47 -12.15
CA GLU A 253 14.02 10.40 -13.04
C GLU A 253 14.05 9.02 -12.37
N GLN A 254 14.24 8.98 -11.04
CA GLN A 254 14.16 7.73 -10.26
C GLN A 254 12.73 7.34 -9.87
N GLY A 255 11.72 8.12 -10.25
CA GLY A 255 10.31 7.89 -9.87
C GLY A 255 10.05 8.17 -8.39
N VAL A 256 10.82 9.07 -7.77
CA VAL A 256 10.65 9.47 -6.37
C VAL A 256 9.87 10.79 -6.30
N PRO A 257 8.71 10.82 -5.64
CA PRO A 257 7.97 12.07 -5.43
C PRO A 257 8.79 13.10 -4.67
N ILE A 258 8.79 14.35 -5.14
CA ILE A 258 9.46 15.45 -4.45
C ILE A 258 8.55 16.64 -4.25
N TRP A 259 8.78 17.39 -3.18
CA TRP A 259 8.13 18.66 -2.90
C TRP A 259 9.18 19.69 -2.52
N TYR A 260 9.00 20.93 -2.95
CA TYR A 260 9.89 22.02 -2.58
C TYR A 260 9.14 23.35 -2.59
N ARG A 261 9.74 24.35 -1.95
CA ARG A 261 9.19 25.71 -1.93
C ARG A 261 9.26 26.30 -3.34
N TRP A 262 8.20 26.99 -3.76
CA TRP A 262 8.21 27.75 -5.01
C TRP A 262 8.18 29.25 -4.68
N SER A 263 9.22 29.98 -5.06
CA SER A 263 9.35 31.42 -4.87
C SER A 263 9.85 32.13 -6.14
N ASP A 264 9.98 33.44 -6.08
CA ASP A 264 10.48 34.27 -7.18
C ASP A 264 11.89 33.86 -7.63
N TRP A 265 12.68 33.29 -6.72
CA TRP A 265 14.00 32.75 -7.04
C TRP A 265 13.89 31.55 -8.00
N GLU A 266 13.09 30.54 -7.67
CA GLU A 266 12.89 29.37 -8.54
C GLU A 266 12.25 29.79 -9.88
N GLY A 267 11.37 30.79 -9.86
CA GLY A 267 10.82 31.41 -11.07
C GLY A 267 11.91 32.04 -11.96
N ASN A 268 12.84 32.76 -11.36
CA ASN A 268 13.96 33.38 -12.08
C ASN A 268 14.95 32.33 -12.59
N CYS A 269 15.30 31.31 -11.78
CA CYS A 269 16.17 30.21 -12.20
C CYS A 269 15.56 29.38 -13.33
N SER A 270 14.24 29.12 -13.30
CA SER A 270 13.55 28.41 -14.39
C SER A 270 13.52 29.17 -15.72
N SER A 271 13.69 30.49 -15.68
CA SER A 271 13.82 31.30 -16.89
C SER A 271 15.20 31.17 -17.55
N HIS A 272 16.23 30.78 -16.78
CA HIS A 272 17.63 30.76 -17.22
C HIS A 272 18.22 29.35 -17.37
N CYS A 273 17.61 28.32 -16.75
CA CYS A 273 18.09 26.94 -16.81
C CYS A 273 17.07 26.03 -17.51
N PRO A 274 17.40 25.46 -18.69
CA PRO A 274 16.49 24.62 -19.47
C PRO A 274 15.93 23.41 -18.70
N ASP A 275 16.77 22.75 -17.89
CA ASP A 275 16.41 21.56 -17.12
C ASP A 275 15.38 21.87 -16.02
N PHE A 276 15.35 23.12 -15.56
CA PHE A 276 14.45 23.59 -14.51
C PHE A 276 13.06 23.95 -15.05
N ARG A 277 12.90 24.18 -16.37
CA ARG A 277 11.59 24.49 -16.99
C ARG A 277 10.59 23.35 -16.85
N LEU A 278 11.06 22.11 -16.98
CA LEU A 278 10.22 20.91 -16.83
C LEU A 278 9.79 20.68 -15.38
N LEU A 279 10.50 21.31 -14.44
CA LEU A 279 10.23 21.25 -13.01
C LEU A 279 9.48 22.48 -12.50
N ALA A 280 9.30 23.54 -13.28
CA ALA A 280 8.66 24.78 -12.86
C ALA A 280 7.14 24.77 -13.06
N PRO A 281 6.28 25.05 -12.06
CA PRO A 281 4.83 24.98 -12.21
C PRO A 281 4.31 25.77 -13.40
N LEU A 282 3.31 25.20 -14.06
CA LEU A 282 2.64 25.86 -15.17
C LEU A 282 1.81 27.06 -14.65
N PRO A 283 1.60 28.11 -15.45
CA PRO A 283 0.84 29.28 -15.03
C PRO A 283 -0.55 28.95 -14.46
N HIS A 284 -1.23 27.95 -15.03
CA HIS A 284 -2.54 27.53 -14.54
C HIS A 284 -2.47 26.78 -13.19
N GLU A 285 -1.37 26.07 -12.89
CA GLU A 285 -1.15 25.43 -11.59
C GLU A 285 -0.94 26.48 -10.49
N LEU A 286 -0.21 27.56 -10.79
CA LEU A 286 -0.06 28.71 -9.91
C LEU A 286 -1.38 29.47 -9.74
N GLN A 287 -2.10 29.70 -10.84
CA GLN A 287 -3.39 30.39 -10.82
C GLN A 287 -4.44 29.63 -10.01
N ALA A 288 -4.44 28.30 -10.07
CA ALA A 288 -5.31 27.46 -9.24
C ALA A 288 -5.06 27.67 -7.75
N VAL A 289 -3.85 28.02 -7.33
CA VAL A 289 -3.52 28.26 -5.93
C VAL A 289 -3.87 29.69 -5.50
N VAL A 290 -3.61 30.69 -6.36
CA VAL A 290 -3.95 32.10 -6.09
C VAL A 290 -5.46 32.34 -6.05
N THR A 291 -6.22 31.66 -6.92
CA THR A 291 -7.69 31.79 -6.97
C THR A 291 -8.41 31.22 -5.74
N TRP A 292 -7.80 30.26 -5.04
CA TRP A 292 -8.31 29.77 -3.76
C TRP A 292 -8.04 30.77 -2.62
N VAL A 293 -6.85 31.37 -2.56
CA VAL A 293 -6.53 32.42 -1.58
C VAL A 293 -7.40 33.68 -1.80
N GLY A 294 -7.71 34.00 -3.05
CA GLY A 294 -8.56 35.13 -3.42
C GLY A 294 -10.06 34.98 -3.11
N ARG A 295 -10.53 33.79 -2.68
CA ARG A 295 -11.93 33.60 -2.24
C ARG A 295 -12.17 33.96 -0.77
N ASP A 296 -11.11 33.99 0.04
CA ASP A 296 -11.18 34.36 1.47
C ASP A 296 -10.97 35.86 1.72
N ILE A 297 -10.71 36.65 0.67
CA ILE A 297 -10.64 38.10 0.75
C ILE A 297 -11.80 38.64 -0.09
N GLY A 298 -12.88 39.04 0.59
CA GLY A 298 -13.96 39.81 -0.02
C GLY A 298 -13.42 41.05 -0.75
N PRO A 299 -14.17 41.60 -1.72
CA PRO A 299 -13.67 42.63 -2.62
C PRO A 299 -13.12 43.83 -1.82
N PRO A 300 -12.00 44.42 -2.26
CA PRO A 300 -11.44 45.57 -1.57
C PRO A 300 -12.39 46.75 -1.73
N ASP A 301 -12.85 47.29 -0.61
CA ASP A 301 -13.47 48.61 -0.60
C ASP A 301 -12.45 49.62 -1.12
N ASN A 302 -12.85 50.33 -2.17
CA ASN A 302 -12.17 51.47 -2.72
C ASN A 302 -11.94 52.52 -1.62
N SER A 303 -10.70 52.63 -1.15
CA SER A 303 -10.16 53.92 -0.75
C SER A 303 -8.68 53.98 -1.13
N SER A 304 -8.44 54.75 -2.18
CA SER A 304 -7.16 55.23 -2.65
C SER A 304 -6.26 55.76 -1.52
N SER A 305 -5.07 55.19 -1.39
CA SER A 305 -3.91 55.87 -0.82
C SER A 305 -2.66 55.27 -1.45
N GLU A 306 -2.08 55.98 -2.40
CA GLU A 306 -0.71 55.80 -2.87
C GLU A 306 0.23 55.75 -1.67
N TYR A 307 1.07 54.72 -1.55
CA TYR A 307 2.40 54.89 -0.95
C TYR A 307 3.38 53.89 -1.55
N HIS A 308 4.55 54.43 -1.87
CA HIS A 308 5.69 53.82 -2.51
C HIS A 308 6.29 52.63 -1.75
N GLY A 309 7.00 51.80 -2.51
CA GLY A 309 7.71 50.63 -2.03
C GLY A 309 8.76 50.94 -0.97
N ASN A 310 8.93 49.97 -0.09
CA ASN A 310 10.23 49.59 0.43
C ASN A 310 10.13 48.17 1.02
N ASN A 311 10.74 47.22 0.32
CA ASN A 311 11.07 45.92 0.87
C ASN A 311 12.21 46.11 1.86
N ASN A 312 11.91 45.97 3.14
CA ASN A 312 12.87 45.60 4.18
C ASN A 312 12.06 45.12 5.39
N PHE A 313 12.08 43.82 5.67
CA PHE A 313 11.87 43.41 7.06
C PHE A 313 12.78 42.25 7.44
N HIS A 314 13.53 42.54 8.49
CA HIS A 314 14.55 41.74 9.11
C HIS A 314 14.00 40.48 9.79
N ASP A 315 14.75 39.40 9.59
CA ASP A 315 15.24 38.44 10.58
C ASP A 315 14.82 38.67 12.04
N TYR A 316 14.18 37.67 12.66
CA TYR A 316 14.07 37.57 14.12
C TYR A 316 14.23 36.13 14.58
N SER A 317 15.30 35.93 15.36
CA SER A 317 15.55 34.80 16.25
C SER A 317 15.06 35.13 17.67
N GLU A 318 14.32 34.17 18.24
CA GLU A 318 14.21 33.76 19.66
C GLU A 318 13.83 34.73 20.82
N ASN A 319 12.58 34.55 21.31
CA ASN A 319 12.18 34.11 22.68
C ASN A 319 12.32 35.07 23.94
N PRO A 320 11.67 34.79 25.10
CA PRO A 320 10.26 35.08 25.43
C PRO A 320 10.04 35.78 26.80
N SER A 321 9.02 36.62 26.97
CA SER A 321 8.48 36.91 28.32
C SER A 321 7.09 37.56 28.36
N PHE A 322 6.31 37.06 29.31
CA PHE A 322 5.03 37.47 29.89
C PHE A 322 4.73 38.99 29.91
N ASP A 323 3.47 39.36 29.64
CA ASP A 323 2.56 39.82 30.72
C ASP A 323 1.09 39.92 30.27
N ALA A 324 0.21 39.73 31.26
CA ALA A 324 -1.25 39.72 31.19
C ALA A 324 -1.88 41.11 31.01
N PHE A 325 -3.16 41.13 30.59
CA PHE A 325 -4.23 42.15 30.67
C PHE A 325 -5.06 42.05 29.36
N ASP A 326 -6.37 42.18 29.29
CA ASP A 326 -7.48 42.31 30.23
C ASP A 326 -8.74 41.95 29.42
N ASN A 327 -9.70 41.29 30.06
CA ASN A 327 -10.98 40.90 29.46
C ASN A 327 -11.94 42.09 29.51
N SER A 328 -12.27 42.69 28.37
CA SER A 328 -13.56 43.36 28.19
C SER A 328 -13.75 43.87 26.76
N HIS A 329 -14.60 43.21 25.97
CA HIS A 329 -15.67 43.84 25.19
C HIS A 329 -16.59 42.79 24.53
N PRO A 330 -17.87 43.13 24.29
CA PRO A 330 -18.95 42.16 24.10
C PRO A 330 -19.05 41.63 22.66
N HIS A 331 -19.46 40.37 22.56
CA HIS A 331 -19.86 39.68 21.33
C HIS A 331 -20.87 40.48 20.48
N PRO A 332 -20.60 40.69 19.19
CA PRO A 332 -21.65 40.85 18.18
C PRO A 332 -22.12 39.47 17.68
N ALA A 333 -23.42 39.41 17.40
CA ALA A 333 -24.20 38.22 17.07
C ALA A 333 -23.64 37.39 15.89
N SER A 334 -23.76 36.07 16.03
CA SER A 334 -23.45 35.07 15.01
C SER A 334 -24.16 35.33 13.67
N PRO A 335 -23.45 35.29 12.54
CA PRO A 335 -24.07 35.16 11.22
C PRO A 335 -24.70 33.77 11.04
N PRO A 336 -25.70 33.62 10.15
CA PRO A 336 -26.42 32.37 9.95
C PRO A 336 -25.49 31.28 9.40
N HIS A 337 -25.67 30.06 9.92
CA HIS A 337 -25.04 28.82 9.48
C HIS A 337 -24.95 28.72 7.94
N PRO A 338 -23.75 28.62 7.35
CA PRO A 338 -23.59 28.07 6.02
C PRO A 338 -23.87 26.56 6.10
N GLU A 339 -24.77 26.14 5.23
CA GLU A 339 -25.04 24.76 4.83
C GLU A 339 -23.73 23.94 4.75
N PRO A 340 -23.68 22.71 5.29
CA PRO A 340 -22.44 21.94 5.33
C PRO A 340 -21.95 21.68 3.90
N LEU A 341 -20.83 22.32 3.56
CA LEU A 341 -20.03 22.08 2.38
C LEU A 341 -19.83 20.56 2.26
N GLN A 342 -20.37 19.98 1.18
CA GLN A 342 -20.05 18.60 0.82
C GLN A 342 -18.53 18.52 0.64
N PRO A 343 -17.85 17.57 1.32
CA PRO A 343 -16.42 17.40 1.15
C PRO A 343 -16.09 17.07 -0.33
N PRO A 344 -14.91 17.48 -0.83
CA PRO A 344 -14.43 17.13 -2.18
C PRO A 344 -14.43 15.61 -2.35
N PRO A 345 -14.54 15.07 -3.58
CA PRO A 345 -14.76 13.64 -3.83
C PRO A 345 -13.68 12.82 -3.13
N THR A 346 -14.06 12.31 -1.96
CA THR A 346 -13.29 11.39 -1.14
C THR A 346 -12.97 10.16 -1.98
N LYS A 347 -11.77 9.60 -1.81
CA LYS A 347 -11.43 8.22 -2.19
C LYS A 347 -12.69 7.36 -2.07
N ARG A 348 -13.17 6.77 -3.16
CA ARG A 348 -14.41 5.97 -3.13
C ARG A 348 -14.28 4.96 -2.01
N SER A 349 -15.09 5.08 -0.97
CA SER A 349 -15.05 4.13 0.14
C SER A 349 -15.51 2.76 -0.37
N ALA A 350 -14.99 1.67 0.17
CA ALA A 350 -15.41 0.33 -0.24
C ALA A 350 -16.95 0.12 -0.13
N GLN A 351 -17.59 0.85 0.81
CA GLN A 351 -19.05 0.90 0.96
C GLN A 351 -19.79 1.37 -0.30
N SER A 352 -19.21 2.25 -1.13
CA SER A 352 -19.85 2.72 -2.35
C SER A 352 -20.04 1.62 -3.40
N TYR A 353 -19.38 0.46 -3.25
CA TYR A 353 -19.46 -0.65 -4.18
C TYR A 353 -20.46 -1.72 -3.70
N TRP A 354 -20.36 -2.18 -2.45
CA TRP A 354 -21.23 -3.26 -1.97
C TRP A 354 -22.64 -2.80 -1.59
N VAL A 355 -22.84 -1.55 -1.14
CA VAL A 355 -24.18 -1.08 -0.74
C VAL A 355 -25.15 -1.11 -1.93
N PRO A 356 -24.82 -0.55 -3.11
CA PRO A 356 -25.68 -0.67 -4.29
C PRO A 356 -25.87 -2.12 -4.75
N PHE A 357 -24.83 -2.96 -4.63
CA PHE A 357 -24.92 -4.38 -4.97
C PHE A 357 -25.95 -5.11 -4.11
N PHE A 358 -25.87 -4.99 -2.78
CA PHE A 358 -26.80 -5.66 -1.88
C PHE A 358 -28.22 -5.10 -1.99
N GLN A 359 -28.38 -3.81 -2.29
CA GLN A 359 -29.70 -3.24 -2.57
C GLN A 359 -30.35 -3.86 -3.81
N LYS A 360 -29.59 -3.97 -4.92
CA LYS A 360 -30.05 -4.66 -6.13
C LYS A 360 -30.32 -6.15 -5.88
N ARG A 361 -29.57 -6.80 -4.97
CA ARG A 361 -29.83 -8.17 -4.54
C ARG A 361 -31.17 -8.31 -3.83
N LEU A 362 -31.48 -7.44 -2.87
CA LEU A 362 -32.77 -7.46 -2.16
C LEU A 362 -33.96 -7.35 -3.13
N GLU A 363 -33.88 -6.46 -4.13
CA GLU A 363 -34.92 -6.34 -5.17
C GLU A 363 -35.10 -7.63 -6.00
N LEU A 364 -34.01 -8.34 -6.29
CA LEU A 364 -34.06 -9.62 -7.00
C LEU A 364 -34.64 -10.73 -6.12
N GLN A 365 -34.27 -10.77 -4.83
CA GLN A 365 -34.80 -11.72 -3.86
C GLN A 365 -36.33 -11.57 -3.73
N GLU A 366 -36.84 -10.33 -3.71
CA GLU A 366 -38.30 -10.07 -3.70
C GLU A 366 -39.00 -10.61 -4.96
N LYS A 367 -38.40 -10.40 -6.14
CA LYS A 367 -38.93 -10.94 -7.41
C LYS A 367 -38.95 -12.47 -7.42
N ILE A 368 -37.93 -13.12 -6.85
CA ILE A 368 -37.87 -14.58 -6.74
C ILE A 368 -38.92 -15.07 -5.75
N ARG A 369 -39.03 -14.43 -4.58
CA ARG A 369 -40.03 -14.75 -3.55
C ARG A 369 -41.46 -14.74 -4.10
N ASN A 370 -41.78 -13.79 -4.98
CA ASN A 370 -43.13 -13.68 -5.56
C ASN A 370 -43.43 -14.75 -6.63
N ARG A 371 -42.42 -15.49 -7.10
CA ARG A 371 -42.52 -16.48 -8.18
C ARG A 371 -42.08 -17.89 -7.76
N GLU A 372 -41.58 -18.05 -6.53
CA GLU A 372 -41.05 -19.31 -6.06
C GLU A 372 -42.17 -20.35 -5.90
N THR A 373 -41.92 -21.56 -6.36
CA THR A 373 -42.79 -22.71 -6.12
C THR A 373 -42.63 -23.21 -4.69
N SER A 374 -43.59 -23.99 -4.18
CA SER A 374 -43.51 -24.58 -2.84
C SER A 374 -42.21 -25.40 -2.61
N LYS A 375 -41.73 -26.08 -3.66
CA LYS A 375 -40.48 -26.85 -3.62
C LYS A 375 -39.25 -25.94 -3.50
N GLU A 376 -39.23 -24.83 -4.23
CA GLU A 376 -38.14 -23.84 -4.17
C GLU A 376 -38.14 -23.09 -2.84
N LYS A 377 -39.32 -22.74 -2.32
CA LYS A 377 -39.48 -22.17 -0.98
C LYS A 377 -38.90 -23.09 0.08
N GLN A 378 -39.25 -24.39 0.04
CA GLN A 378 -38.72 -25.37 0.99
C GLN A 378 -37.19 -25.51 0.89
N ALA A 379 -36.63 -25.54 -0.32
CA ALA A 379 -35.19 -25.59 -0.53
C ALA A 379 -34.48 -24.34 0.01
N ARG A 380 -35.05 -23.14 -0.20
CA ARG A 380 -34.55 -21.87 0.33
C ARG A 380 -34.58 -21.84 1.86
N LEU A 381 -35.69 -22.24 2.48
CA LEU A 381 -35.82 -22.30 3.94
C LEU A 381 -34.80 -23.28 4.54
N SER A 382 -34.60 -24.44 3.88
CA SER A 382 -33.58 -25.40 4.28
C SER A 382 -32.17 -24.80 4.26
N ARG A 383 -31.82 -24.03 3.22
CA ARG A 383 -30.52 -23.31 3.14
C ARG A 383 -30.40 -22.19 4.17
N THR A 384 -31.50 -21.55 4.55
CA THR A 384 -31.50 -20.48 5.55
C THR A 384 -31.14 -21.05 6.93
N VAL A 385 -31.65 -22.23 7.25
CA VAL A 385 -31.35 -22.94 8.51
C VAL A 385 -29.96 -23.58 8.48
N ASN A 386 -29.57 -24.16 7.34
CA ASN A 386 -28.27 -24.80 7.16
C ASN A 386 -27.56 -24.24 5.91
N PRO A 387 -26.83 -23.12 6.06
CA PRO A 387 -26.08 -22.51 4.98
C PRO A 387 -25.10 -23.49 4.33
N GLY A 388 -25.16 -23.63 3.01
CA GLY A 388 -24.30 -24.58 2.30
C GLY A 388 -22.84 -24.13 2.30
N ILE A 389 -21.91 -25.02 2.63
CA ILE A 389 -20.46 -24.73 2.62
C ILE A 389 -19.82 -25.24 1.31
N THR A 390 -19.91 -26.53 1.04
CA THR A 390 -19.22 -27.20 -0.09
C THR A 390 -19.85 -26.94 -1.45
N LYS A 391 -21.17 -26.73 -1.51
CA LYS A 391 -21.92 -26.54 -2.78
C LYS A 391 -22.29 -25.09 -3.07
N ALA A 392 -22.13 -24.19 -2.11
CA ALA A 392 -22.37 -22.77 -2.33
C ALA A 392 -21.27 -22.15 -3.19
N ARG A 393 -21.58 -21.02 -3.84
CA ARG A 393 -20.54 -20.20 -4.48
C ARG A 393 -20.03 -19.21 -3.44
N VAL A 394 -18.72 -19.07 -3.30
CA VAL A 394 -18.11 -18.14 -2.35
C VAL A 394 -17.47 -17.00 -3.14
N TYR A 395 -17.77 -15.77 -2.76
CA TYR A 395 -17.21 -14.54 -3.33
C TYR A 395 -16.51 -13.74 -2.23
N VAL A 396 -15.40 -13.12 -2.60
CA VAL A 396 -14.60 -12.28 -1.70
C VAL A 396 -14.62 -10.86 -2.21
N TRP A 397 -14.85 -9.91 -1.31
CA TRP A 397 -14.78 -8.50 -1.61
C TRP A 397 -13.41 -7.96 -1.18
N ASP A 398 -12.63 -7.47 -2.14
CA ASP A 398 -11.30 -6.89 -1.90
C ASP A 398 -10.96 -5.80 -2.93
N TRP A 399 -9.84 -5.10 -2.70
CA TRP A 399 -9.27 -4.17 -3.66
C TRP A 399 -8.48 -4.92 -4.74
N ASP A 400 -8.74 -4.61 -6.01
CA ASP A 400 -7.95 -5.15 -7.12
C ASP A 400 -6.63 -4.39 -7.34
N ASP A 401 -5.84 -4.86 -8.31
CA ASP A 401 -4.56 -4.24 -8.71
C ASP A 401 -4.69 -2.78 -9.19
N LYS A 402 -5.91 -2.33 -9.51
CA LYS A 402 -6.23 -0.96 -9.94
C LYS A 402 -6.81 -0.11 -8.82
N PHE A 403 -6.82 -0.63 -7.59
CA PHE A 403 -7.44 0.00 -6.43
C PHE A 403 -8.95 0.25 -6.59
N ASP A 404 -9.63 -0.57 -7.39
CA ASP A 404 -11.08 -0.65 -7.40
C ASP A 404 -11.54 -1.74 -6.42
N PHE A 405 -12.58 -1.46 -5.64
CA PHE A 405 -13.13 -2.45 -4.72
C PHE A 405 -14.09 -3.37 -5.47
N VAL A 406 -13.71 -4.64 -5.62
CA VAL A 406 -14.39 -5.60 -6.49
C VAL A 406 -14.88 -6.82 -5.72
N ARG A 407 -15.90 -7.48 -6.28
CA ARG A 407 -16.40 -8.78 -5.83
C ARG A 407 -15.73 -9.87 -6.65
N GLU A 408 -14.66 -10.44 -6.12
CA GLU A 408 -13.89 -11.50 -6.76
C GLU A 408 -14.56 -12.86 -6.64
N GLY A 409 -14.43 -13.66 -7.70
CA GLY A 409 -14.82 -15.07 -7.69
C GLY A 409 -15.86 -15.46 -8.75
N PRO A 410 -16.45 -16.67 -8.63
CA PRO A 410 -16.44 -17.51 -7.42
C PRO A 410 -15.10 -18.20 -7.16
N VAL A 411 -14.78 -18.37 -5.88
CA VAL A 411 -13.65 -19.20 -5.42
C VAL A 411 -13.83 -20.64 -5.89
N ALA A 412 -12.72 -21.35 -6.15
CA ALA A 412 -12.77 -22.75 -6.53
C ALA A 412 -13.42 -23.60 -5.41
N LYS A 413 -14.33 -24.49 -5.77
CA LYS A 413 -15.17 -25.25 -4.81
C LYS A 413 -14.37 -26.00 -3.72
N ARG A 414 -13.18 -26.50 -4.07
CA ARG A 414 -12.29 -27.20 -3.13
C ARG A 414 -11.75 -26.29 -2.02
N ASP A 415 -11.73 -24.98 -2.27
CA ASP A 415 -11.18 -23.96 -1.40
C ASP A 415 -12.30 -23.19 -0.67
N ASN A 416 -13.58 -23.58 -0.86
CA ASN A 416 -14.74 -22.93 -0.23
C ASN A 416 -14.68 -22.99 1.30
N GLU A 417 -14.41 -24.17 1.85
CA GLU A 417 -14.42 -24.38 3.30
C GLU A 417 -13.29 -23.60 3.96
N GLU A 418 -12.08 -23.68 3.40
CA GLU A 418 -10.94 -22.88 3.83
C GLU A 418 -11.24 -21.38 3.76
N THR A 419 -11.80 -20.91 2.64
CA THR A 419 -12.17 -19.50 2.48
C THR A 419 -13.22 -19.06 3.49
N LEU A 420 -14.23 -19.87 3.80
CA LEU A 420 -15.28 -19.49 4.76
C LEU A 420 -14.82 -19.53 6.23
N MET A 421 -13.81 -20.35 6.53
CA MET A 421 -13.16 -20.39 7.84
C MET A 421 -12.30 -19.15 8.09
N ASP A 422 -11.83 -18.50 7.03
CA ASP A 422 -11.01 -17.29 7.12
C ASP A 422 -11.78 -16.03 7.53
N TYR A 423 -13.12 -16.05 7.50
CA TYR A 423 -13.97 -14.92 7.86
C TYR A 423 -14.81 -15.21 9.11
N SER A 424 -14.83 -14.25 10.04
CA SER A 424 -15.70 -14.30 11.21
C SER A 424 -17.18 -14.24 10.80
N GLY A 425 -18.09 -14.59 11.71
CA GLY A 425 -19.54 -14.51 11.46
C GLY A 425 -20.03 -13.12 11.01
N GLN A 426 -19.33 -12.06 11.42
CA GLN A 426 -19.65 -10.67 11.05
C GLN A 426 -19.02 -10.22 9.74
N GLN A 427 -18.11 -11.02 9.18
CA GLN A 427 -17.41 -10.73 7.93
C GLN A 427 -17.93 -11.57 6.76
N LYS A 428 -18.95 -12.40 6.98
CA LYS A 428 -19.58 -13.21 5.94
C LYS A 428 -21.08 -13.09 5.96
N ARG A 429 -21.67 -13.06 4.77
CA ARG A 429 -23.11 -12.95 4.53
C ARG A 429 -23.53 -14.06 3.60
N PHE A 430 -24.56 -14.81 4.00
CA PHE A 430 -25.11 -15.88 3.17
C PHE A 430 -26.40 -15.43 2.50
N ASP A 431 -26.50 -15.70 1.19
CA ASP A 431 -27.70 -15.51 0.38
C ASP A 431 -28.37 -16.87 0.07
N PRO A 432 -29.50 -17.21 0.74
CA PRO A 432 -30.18 -18.48 0.54
C PRO A 432 -30.91 -18.59 -0.81
N TYR A 433 -31.26 -17.47 -1.44
CA TYR A 433 -31.94 -17.44 -2.74
C TYR A 433 -31.00 -17.89 -3.85
N PHE A 434 -29.74 -17.45 -3.80
CA PHE A 434 -28.74 -17.76 -4.83
C PHE A 434 -27.74 -18.85 -4.43
N ASN A 435 -27.79 -19.30 -3.17
CA ASN A 435 -26.85 -20.24 -2.57
C ASN A 435 -25.41 -19.72 -2.69
N GLU A 436 -25.19 -18.49 -2.23
CA GLU A 436 -23.94 -17.77 -2.34
C GLU A 436 -23.48 -17.25 -0.97
N TRP A 437 -22.18 -17.21 -0.77
CA TRP A 437 -21.53 -16.48 0.31
C TRP A 437 -20.82 -15.26 -0.25
N ASP A 438 -20.95 -14.17 0.46
CA ASP A 438 -20.18 -12.96 0.26
C ASP A 438 -19.33 -12.73 1.52
N CYS A 439 -18.02 -12.52 1.35
CA CYS A 439 -17.08 -12.34 2.45
C CYS A 439 -16.31 -11.03 2.30
N CYS A 440 -16.11 -10.28 3.39
CA CYS A 440 -15.41 -9.00 3.37
C CYS A 440 -14.80 -8.67 4.74
N HIS A 441 -13.50 -8.40 4.78
CA HIS A 441 -12.80 -8.04 6.03
C HIS A 441 -13.25 -6.69 6.62
N LEU A 442 -13.88 -5.82 5.80
CA LEU A 442 -14.30 -4.47 6.21
C LEU A 442 -15.67 -4.44 6.91
N TRP A 443 -16.40 -5.57 7.02
CA TRP A 443 -17.74 -5.59 7.62
C TRP A 443 -17.75 -5.75 9.14
N GLY A 444 -16.69 -6.29 9.73
CA GLY A 444 -16.64 -6.50 11.18
C GLY A 444 -15.25 -6.93 11.66
N PRO A 445 -15.03 -6.98 12.99
CA PRO A 445 -13.79 -7.44 13.59
C PRO A 445 -13.54 -8.93 13.32
N SER A 446 -12.26 -9.31 13.28
CA SER A 446 -11.79 -10.69 13.07
C SER A 446 -11.83 -11.55 14.34
N THR A 447 -12.43 -11.07 15.43
CA THR A 447 -12.47 -11.80 16.70
C THR A 447 -13.41 -12.99 16.58
N ASP A 448 -12.96 -14.16 17.02
CA ASP A 448 -13.71 -15.44 17.10
C ASP A 448 -14.85 -15.42 18.12
N ASN A 449 -15.49 -14.27 18.37
CA ASN A 449 -16.83 -14.31 18.92
C ASN A 449 -17.67 -15.08 17.90
N GLU A 450 -18.36 -16.13 18.35
CA GLU A 450 -19.49 -16.75 17.66
C GLU A 450 -20.62 -15.72 17.51
N GLY A 451 -20.33 -14.61 16.83
CA GLY A 451 -21.29 -13.60 16.45
C GLY A 451 -22.24 -14.22 15.43
N LEU A 452 -23.52 -13.91 15.59
CA LEU A 452 -24.59 -14.29 14.68
C LEU A 452 -24.13 -14.07 13.23
N ILE A 453 -24.15 -15.16 12.45
CA ILE A 453 -23.95 -15.08 11.00
C ILE A 453 -25.02 -14.13 10.46
N GLU A 454 -24.60 -13.03 9.84
CA GLU A 454 -25.54 -12.08 9.24
C GLU A 454 -26.10 -12.70 7.96
N ILE A 455 -27.22 -13.42 8.08
CA ILE A 455 -28.03 -13.81 6.93
C ILE A 455 -28.61 -12.51 6.36
N LEU A 456 -28.46 -12.29 5.05
CA LEU A 456 -29.07 -11.11 4.41
C LEU A 456 -30.54 -11.03 4.83
N PRO A 457 -31.01 -9.86 5.34
CA PRO A 457 -32.26 -9.78 6.08
C PRO A 457 -33.41 -10.36 5.27
N VAL A 458 -33.94 -11.48 5.77
CA VAL A 458 -35.21 -12.04 5.32
C VAL A 458 -36.30 -11.27 6.05
N ASP A 459 -37.23 -10.71 5.28
CA ASP A 459 -38.36 -9.96 5.81
C ASP A 459 -39.13 -10.77 6.88
N LYS A 460 -39.65 -10.09 7.90
CA LYS A 460 -40.15 -10.70 9.17
C LYS A 460 -41.31 -11.70 8.99
N GLN A 461 -41.89 -11.85 7.79
CA GLN A 461 -42.98 -12.78 7.51
C GLN A 461 -42.56 -14.26 7.35
N ASP A 462 -41.28 -14.58 7.19
CA ASP A 462 -40.81 -15.97 6.96
C ASP A 462 -40.16 -16.61 8.22
N ALA A 463 -40.29 -16.02 9.41
CA ALA A 463 -39.76 -16.60 10.65
C ALA A 463 -40.42 -17.94 10.99
N ILE A 464 -39.61 -19.00 11.10
CA ILE A 464 -40.07 -20.36 11.44
C ILE A 464 -40.62 -20.37 12.88
N PRO A 465 -41.81 -20.94 13.14
CA PRO A 465 -42.35 -21.08 14.50
C PRO A 465 -41.40 -21.85 15.43
N SER A 466 -41.34 -21.46 16.71
CA SER A 466 -40.36 -21.92 17.71
C SER A 466 -40.43 -23.41 18.11
N GLU A 467 -41.23 -24.23 17.43
CA GLU A 467 -41.42 -25.65 17.76
C GLU A 467 -40.27 -26.55 17.29
N TYR A 468 -39.34 -26.06 16.45
CA TYR A 468 -38.23 -26.85 15.90
C TYR A 468 -36.89 -26.73 16.64
N MET A 469 -36.79 -25.95 17.73
CA MET A 469 -35.52 -25.74 18.45
C MET A 469 -35.21 -26.75 19.58
N ASN A 470 -36.08 -27.72 19.86
CA ASN A 470 -35.97 -28.57 21.06
C ASN A 470 -35.34 -29.97 20.87
N ASN A 471 -34.45 -30.18 19.90
CA ASN A 471 -33.67 -31.41 19.83
C ASN A 471 -32.20 -31.14 19.47
N PRO A 472 -31.24 -31.26 20.41
CA PRO A 472 -29.83 -31.21 20.06
C PRO A 472 -29.43 -32.50 19.32
N PRO A 473 -28.71 -32.43 18.19
CA PRO A 473 -28.23 -33.64 17.52
C PRO A 473 -27.18 -34.35 18.39
N ARG A 474 -27.49 -35.60 18.76
CA ARG A 474 -26.55 -36.55 19.38
C ARG A 474 -25.46 -36.92 18.36
N CYS A 475 -24.19 -36.76 18.73
CA CYS A 475 -23.06 -37.38 18.04
C CYS A 475 -23.17 -38.91 18.12
N PRO A 476 -23.11 -39.66 17.00
CA PRO A 476 -22.80 -41.08 17.05
C PRO A 476 -21.29 -41.26 17.18
N LEU A 477 -20.82 -41.54 18.40
CA LEU A 477 -19.54 -42.19 18.64
C LEU A 477 -19.65 -43.66 18.21
N SER A 478 -18.85 -44.10 17.24
CA SER A 478 -18.49 -45.51 17.00
C SER A 478 -17.28 -45.63 16.04
N PRO A 479 -16.50 -46.71 16.10
CA PRO A 479 -15.04 -46.67 16.08
C PRO A 479 -14.38 -46.87 14.70
N CYS A 480 -13.18 -46.31 14.56
CA CYS A 480 -12.24 -46.54 13.46
C CYS A 480 -11.79 -48.01 13.40
N PRO A 481 -11.74 -48.65 12.21
CA PRO A 481 -10.87 -49.79 11.97
C PRO A 481 -9.51 -49.32 11.45
N ASP A 482 -8.46 -49.92 12.03
CA ASP A 482 -7.07 -49.91 11.58
C ASP A 482 -6.94 -50.23 10.07
N VAL A 483 -6.23 -49.38 9.32
CA VAL A 483 -5.59 -49.76 8.05
C VAL A 483 -4.19 -49.14 7.97
N THR A 484 -3.24 -49.92 8.47
CA THR A 484 -1.83 -50.09 8.05
C THR A 484 -1.28 -49.32 6.83
N ALA A 485 -0.33 -48.42 7.13
CA ALA A 485 1.04 -48.26 6.60
C ALA A 485 1.50 -48.74 5.19
N GLN A 486 0.64 -49.03 4.20
CA GLN A 486 1.09 -49.51 2.88
C GLN A 486 0.70 -48.65 1.66
N ALA A 487 0.05 -47.50 1.87
CA ALA A 487 -0.34 -46.61 0.76
C ALA A 487 0.66 -45.47 0.46
N VAL A 488 1.66 -45.23 1.33
CA VAL A 488 2.61 -44.11 1.19
C VAL A 488 3.86 -44.49 0.37
N LEU A 489 4.15 -45.79 0.18
CA LEU A 489 5.36 -46.25 -0.52
C LEU A 489 5.19 -46.56 -2.03
N ARG A 490 4.03 -46.28 -2.63
CA ARG A 490 3.79 -46.50 -4.08
C ARG A 490 3.72 -45.25 -4.94
N LEU A 491 3.78 -44.05 -4.35
CA LEU A 491 3.78 -42.78 -5.09
C LEU A 491 5.18 -42.18 -5.25
N GLU A 492 6.16 -42.54 -4.42
CA GLU A 492 7.53 -42.03 -4.52
C GLU A 492 8.41 -42.77 -5.55
N TYR A 493 8.01 -43.97 -6.01
CA TYR A 493 8.79 -44.72 -7.01
C TYR A 493 8.42 -44.42 -8.47
N ALA A 494 7.32 -43.69 -8.72
CA ALA A 494 6.86 -43.35 -10.07
C ALA A 494 7.35 -41.98 -10.57
N LEU A 495 7.85 -41.12 -9.68
CA LEU A 495 8.39 -39.80 -10.03
C LEU A 495 9.91 -39.79 -10.25
N ALA A 496 10.63 -40.84 -9.84
CA ALA A 496 12.09 -40.94 -9.99
C ALA A 496 12.55 -41.55 -11.32
N MET A 497 11.66 -42.03 -12.19
CA MET A 497 12.02 -42.66 -13.48
C MET A 497 11.76 -41.80 -14.73
N ASN A 498 11.23 -40.58 -14.59
CA ASN A 498 10.88 -39.72 -15.74
C ASN A 498 11.84 -38.54 -16.00
N TYR A 499 12.99 -38.48 -15.31
CA TYR A 499 13.98 -37.41 -15.49
C TYR A 499 15.35 -37.86 -16.03
N SER A 500 15.47 -39.08 -16.55
CA SER A 500 16.74 -39.61 -17.08
C SER A 500 16.76 -39.92 -18.59
N SER A 501 15.83 -39.38 -19.39
CA SER A 501 15.76 -39.64 -20.84
C SER A 501 15.64 -38.40 -21.73
N LEU A 502 16.03 -37.21 -21.25
CA LEU A 502 16.07 -35.98 -22.07
C LEU A 502 17.46 -35.36 -22.24
N TRP A 503 18.52 -36.11 -21.97
CA TRP A 503 19.89 -35.80 -22.41
C TRP A 503 20.60 -37.10 -22.80
N ALA A 504 20.40 -37.50 -24.06
CA ALA A 504 21.27 -38.41 -24.81
C ALA A 504 21.30 -37.93 -26.26
#